data_AF-A0A944MIJ2-F1
#
_entry.id   AF-A0A944MIJ2-F1
#
_cell.length_a   1.000
_cell.length_b   1.000
_cell.length_c   1.000
_cell.angle_alpha   90.00
_cell.angle_beta   90.00
_cell.angle_gamma   90.00
#
_symmetry.space_group_name_H-M   'P 1'
#
loop_
_entity.id
_entity.type
_entity.pdbx_description
1 polymer ?
#
loop_
_entity_poly.entity_id
_entity_poly.type
_entity_poly.pdbx_seq_one_letter_code
_entity_poly.pdbx_strand_id
1 'polypeptide(L)'
;MNGLESYSPLSQSKCEYYRQKIAEHTPPVTESDELIVRTYQRFLIRDRSLQYNLELVKMIETMHVSISTDNFGMPASFSNNTDALDLDEFKTLLDENME
;
A
#
# COMPACT_ATOMS: atom_id res chain seq x y z
N MET A 1 7.95 -4.97 -14.95
CA MET A 1 7.36 -3.62 -14.94
C MET A 1 8.02 -2.85 -13.80
N ASN A 2 9.01 -1.98 -14.08
CA ASN A 2 9.91 -1.44 -13.04
C ASN A 2 9.66 0.05 -12.76
N GLY A 3 8.41 0.51 -12.92
CA GLY A 3 8.06 1.93 -12.80
C GLY A 3 7.77 2.39 -11.37
N LEU A 4 7.47 1.48 -10.44
CA LEU A 4 6.96 1.82 -9.09
C LEU A 4 8.08 1.98 -8.04
N GLU A 5 9.25 1.40 -8.25
CA GLU A 5 10.36 1.44 -7.30
C GLU A 5 10.99 2.83 -7.17
N SER A 6 11.04 3.58 -8.27
CA SER A 6 11.58 4.94 -8.33
C SER A 6 10.72 5.99 -7.63
N TYR A 7 9.46 5.67 -7.32
CA TYR A 7 8.56 6.59 -6.60
C TYR A 7 8.76 6.59 -5.09
N SER A 8 9.36 5.55 -4.50
CA SER A 8 9.41 5.38 -3.04
C SER A 8 10.39 6.34 -2.33
N PRO A 9 11.66 6.49 -2.74
CA PRO A 9 12.59 7.42 -2.08
C PRO A 9 12.22 8.89 -2.36
N LEU A 10 11.75 9.16 -3.57
CA LEU A 10 11.35 10.50 -4.01
C LEU A 10 10.08 10.99 -3.28
N SER A 11 9.15 10.09 -2.94
CA SER A 11 7.95 10.43 -2.17
C SER A 11 8.24 10.63 -0.69
N GLN A 12 9.16 9.84 -0.10
CA GLN A 12 9.61 10.05 1.28
C GLN A 12 10.30 11.41 1.46
N SER A 13 11.22 11.78 0.57
CA SER A 13 11.91 13.08 0.66
C SER A 13 10.94 14.28 0.53
N LYS A 14 9.86 14.12 -0.24
CA LYS A 14 8.79 15.13 -0.38
C LYS A 14 7.96 15.27 0.89
N CYS A 15 7.62 14.16 1.55
CA CYS A 15 6.90 14.18 2.82
C CYS A 15 7.70 14.91 3.91
N GLU A 16 9.01 14.68 4.00
CA GLU A 16 9.89 15.39 4.93
C GLU A 16 9.94 16.89 4.63
N TYR A 17 10.10 17.24 3.35
CA TYR A 17 10.07 18.63 2.90
C TYR A 17 8.76 19.33 3.29
N TYR A 18 7.60 18.69 3.09
CA TYR A 18 6.31 19.28 3.47
C TYR A 18 6.17 19.45 4.99
N ARG A 19 6.63 18.48 5.79
CA ARG A 19 6.63 18.60 7.26
C ARG A 19 7.49 19.76 7.73
N GLN A 20 8.68 19.93 7.13
CA GLN A 20 9.55 21.05 7.44
C GLN A 20 8.87 22.39 7.13
N LYS A 21 8.25 22.51 5.94
CA LYS A 21 7.53 23.73 5.56
C LYS A 21 6.37 24.06 6.50
N ILE A 22 5.64 23.06 6.99
CA ILE A 22 4.59 23.26 8.00
C ILE A 22 5.19 23.77 9.31
N ALA A 23 6.28 23.15 9.79
CA ALA A 23 6.93 23.52 11.05
C ALA A 23 7.47 24.97 11.04
N GLU A 24 8.01 25.42 9.91
CA GLU A 24 8.50 26.80 9.72
C GLU A 24 7.40 27.87 9.88
N HIS A 25 6.13 27.51 9.68
CA HIS A 25 4.99 28.42 9.67
C HIS A 25 3.98 28.11 10.79
N THR A 26 4.39 27.32 11.80
CA THR A 26 3.54 26.91 12.93
C THR A 26 4.15 27.39 14.26
N PRO A 27 3.39 28.08 15.13
CA PRO A 27 1.99 28.48 14.95
C PRO A 27 1.85 29.58 13.88
N PRO A 28 0.76 29.57 13.09
CA PRO A 28 0.56 30.59 12.07
C PRO A 28 0.30 31.95 12.71
N VAL A 29 1.00 32.98 12.24
CA VAL A 29 0.87 34.36 12.75
C VAL A 29 0.15 35.24 11.74
N THR A 30 0.24 34.90 10.45
CA THR A 30 -0.37 35.61 9.34
C THR A 30 -1.30 34.70 8.53
N GLU A 31 -2.23 35.30 7.76
CA GLU A 31 -3.08 34.58 6.80
C GLU A 31 -2.25 33.83 5.74
N SER A 32 -1.08 34.37 5.39
CA SER A 32 -0.13 33.69 4.51
C SER A 32 0.40 32.40 5.15
N ASP A 33 0.75 32.42 6.43
CA ASP A 33 1.21 31.24 7.16
C ASP A 33 0.12 30.16 7.22
N GLU A 34 -1.13 30.56 7.47
CA GLU A 34 -2.27 29.64 7.45
C GLU A 34 -2.45 28.98 6.07
N LEU A 35 -2.35 29.76 4.99
CA LEU A 35 -2.43 29.24 3.63
C LEU A 35 -1.30 28.25 3.33
N ILE A 36 -0.08 28.57 3.77
CA ILE A 36 1.11 27.73 3.60
C ILE A 36 0.92 26.41 4.35
N VAL A 37 0.58 26.46 5.63
CA VAL A 37 0.34 25.28 6.47
C VAL A 37 -0.75 24.40 5.84
N ARG A 38 -1.89 24.98 5.46
CA ARG A 38 -3.00 24.26 4.84
C ARG A 38 -2.61 23.60 3.52
N THR A 39 -1.83 24.28 2.70
CA THR A 39 -1.37 23.78 1.40
C THR A 39 -0.44 22.58 1.57
N TYR A 40 0.58 22.70 2.41
CA TYR A 40 1.53 21.63 2.65
C TYR A 40 0.93 20.43 3.39
N GLN A 41 -0.05 20.65 4.28
CA GLN A 41 -0.83 19.58 4.88
C GLN A 41 -1.59 18.76 3.83
N ARG A 42 -2.21 19.42 2.84
CA ARG A 42 -2.90 18.72 1.74
C ARG A 42 -1.95 17.88 0.90
N PHE A 43 -0.76 18.41 0.58
CA PHE A 43 0.25 17.64 -0.13
C PHE A 43 0.74 16.44 0.68
N LEU A 44 0.98 16.62 1.98
CA LEU A 44 1.40 15.54 2.87
C LEU A 44 0.37 14.40 2.94
N ILE A 45 -0.93 14.73 3.02
CA ILE A 45 -2.01 13.73 3.02
C ILE A 45 -2.02 12.96 1.70
N ARG A 46 -2.03 13.66 0.56
CA ARG A 46 -2.06 13.04 -0.77
C ARG A 46 -0.88 12.09 -0.99
N ASP A 47 0.32 12.56 -0.69
CA ASP A 47 1.54 11.80 -0.98
C ASP A 47 1.71 10.63 0.01
N ARG A 48 1.21 10.73 1.25
CA ARG A 48 1.15 9.60 2.19
C ARG A 48 0.17 8.51 1.74
N SER A 49 -1.00 8.90 1.25
CA SER A 49 -1.97 7.92 0.70
C SER A 49 -1.40 7.20 -0.53
N LEU A 50 -0.67 7.91 -1.39
CA LEU A 50 0.03 7.31 -2.51
C LEU A 50 1.11 6.32 -2.03
N GLN A 51 1.91 6.69 -1.03
CA GLN A 51 2.94 5.82 -0.48
C GLN A 51 2.35 4.52 0.10
N TYR A 52 1.27 4.62 0.88
CA TYR A 52 0.56 3.45 1.41
C TYR A 52 0.06 2.52 0.29
N ASN A 53 -0.55 3.09 -0.75
CA ASN A 53 -1.03 2.30 -1.89
C ASN A 53 0.12 1.60 -2.63
N LEU A 54 1.28 2.25 -2.77
CA LEU A 54 2.47 1.64 -3.36
C LEU A 54 3.00 0.48 -2.50
N GLU A 55 3.01 0.63 -1.18
CA GLU A 55 3.41 -0.43 -0.25
C GLU A 55 2.46 -1.64 -0.34
N LEU A 56 1.14 -1.42 -0.45
CA LEU A 56 0.18 -2.49 -0.67
C LEU A 56 0.40 -3.22 -2.00
N VAL A 57 0.64 -2.48 -3.10
CA VAL A 57 0.92 -3.10 -4.40
C VAL A 57 2.18 -3.96 -4.34
N LYS A 58 3.25 -3.46 -3.72
CA LYS A 58 4.49 -4.25 -3.52
C LYS A 58 4.21 -5.52 -2.72
N MET A 59 3.43 -5.44 -1.66
CA MET A 59 3.07 -6.60 -0.84
C MET A 59 2.31 -7.66 -1.67
N ILE A 60 1.34 -7.24 -2.48
CA ILE A 60 0.60 -8.13 -3.39
C ILE A 60 1.53 -8.77 -4.43
N GLU A 61 2.41 -7.98 -5.06
CA GLU A 61 3.40 -8.49 -6.02
C GLU A 61 4.33 -9.52 -5.37
N THR A 62 4.84 -9.24 -4.16
CA THR A 62 5.70 -10.19 -3.43
C THR A 62 4.98 -11.49 -3.07
N MET A 63 3.71 -11.41 -2.65
CA MET A 63 2.90 -12.61 -2.35
C MET A 63 2.66 -13.45 -3.61
N HIS A 64 2.37 -12.81 -4.74
CA HIS A 64 2.16 -13.51 -6.01
C HIS A 64 3.46 -14.18 -6.52
N VAL A 65 4.61 -13.53 -6.33
CA VAL A 65 5.91 -14.12 -6.65
C VAL A 65 6.22 -15.31 -5.73
N SER A 66 6.00 -15.22 -4.41
CA SER A 66 6.23 -16.35 -3.50
C SER A 66 5.40 -17.57 -3.87
N ILE A 67 4.12 -17.37 -4.22
CA ILE A 67 3.23 -18.46 -4.69
C ILE A 67 3.75 -19.07 -6.00
N SER A 68 4.32 -18.26 -6.89
CA SER A 68 4.86 -18.72 -8.18
C SER A 68 6.20 -19.45 -8.04
N THR A 69 7.04 -19.07 -7.07
CA THR A 69 8.34 -19.71 -6.80
C THR A 69 8.24 -20.99 -5.98
N ASP A 70 7.22 -21.11 -5.12
CA ASP A 70 6.97 -22.33 -4.33
C ASP A 70 6.52 -23.53 -5.22
N ASN A 71 6.16 -23.27 -6.48
CA ASN A 71 5.88 -24.31 -7.47
C ASN A 71 7.12 -24.89 -8.18
N PHE A 72 8.34 -24.40 -7.91
CA PHE A 72 9.57 -24.92 -8.56
C PHE A 72 10.39 -25.89 -7.70
N GLY A 73 9.81 -26.44 -6.65
CA GLY A 73 10.47 -27.47 -5.85
C GLY A 73 9.64 -27.87 -4.67
N MET A 74 8.54 -28.59 -4.88
CA MET A 74 7.81 -29.24 -3.80
C MET A 74 8.65 -30.39 -3.24
N PRO A 75 9.22 -30.31 -2.02
CA PRO A 75 9.53 -31.53 -1.30
C PRO A 75 8.23 -32.27 -1.05
N ALA A 76 8.22 -33.58 -1.27
CA ALA A 76 7.05 -34.47 -1.14
C ALA A 76 6.38 -34.51 0.26
N SER A 77 6.76 -33.61 1.16
CA SER A 77 6.31 -33.55 2.55
C SER A 77 5.16 -32.57 2.80
N PHE A 78 4.67 -31.83 1.80
CA PHE A 78 3.43 -31.04 1.90
C PHE A 78 2.19 -31.79 1.39
N SER A 79 2.22 -33.13 1.45
CA SER A 79 1.12 -33.98 0.99
C SER A 79 -0.19 -33.82 1.75
N ASN A 80 -0.29 -33.10 2.88
CA ASN A 80 -1.52 -33.11 3.70
C ASN A 80 -1.83 -31.79 4.44
N ASN A 81 -1.73 -30.63 3.79
CA ASN A 81 -2.37 -29.42 4.32
C ASN A 81 -3.51 -28.99 3.41
N THR A 82 -4.68 -29.55 3.69
CA THR A 82 -6.02 -29.17 3.25
C THR A 82 -6.43 -27.81 3.84
N ASP A 83 -5.65 -26.77 3.59
CA ASP A 83 -6.02 -25.36 3.87
C ASP A 83 -6.03 -24.53 2.57
N ALA A 84 -6.14 -25.19 1.42
CA ALA A 84 -6.56 -24.51 0.20
C ALA A 84 -8.05 -24.23 0.34
N LEU A 85 -8.41 -22.95 0.43
CA LEU A 85 -9.80 -22.48 0.36
C LEU A 85 -10.52 -23.23 -0.77
N ASP A 86 -11.45 -24.11 -0.39
CA ASP A 86 -12.21 -24.90 -1.33
C ASP A 86 -13.12 -23.95 -2.11
N LEU A 87 -12.73 -23.71 -3.36
CA LEU A 87 -13.41 -22.79 -4.26
C LEU A 87 -14.84 -23.24 -4.53
N ASP A 88 -15.10 -24.55 -4.41
CA ASP A 88 -16.44 -25.11 -4.59
C ASP A 88 -17.31 -24.84 -3.35
N GLU A 89 -16.76 -24.89 -2.14
CA GLU A 89 -17.45 -24.51 -0.90
C GLU A 89 -17.81 -23.01 -0.88
N PHE A 90 -16.88 -22.15 -1.30
CA PHE A 90 -17.14 -20.71 -1.41
C PHE A 90 -18.22 -20.40 -2.46
N LYS A 91 -18.26 -21.18 -3.55
CA LYS A 91 -19.25 -21.02 -4.61
C LYS A 91 -20.64 -21.46 -4.15
N THR A 92 -20.74 -22.55 -3.39
CA THR A 92 -22.02 -22.99 -2.81
C THR A 92 -22.62 -21.97 -1.84
N LEU A 93 -21.79 -21.31 -1.02
CA LEU A 93 -22.25 -20.29 -0.08
C LEU A 93 -22.73 -18.99 -0.76
N LEU A 94 -22.22 -18.68 -1.95
CA LEU A 94 -22.68 -17.54 -2.74
C LEU A 94 -24.01 -17.84 -3.46
N ASP A 95 -24.19 -19.06 -3.95
CA ASP A 95 -25.42 -19.48 -4.60
C ASP A 95 -26.58 -19.63 -3.59
N GLU A 96 -26.31 -20.02 -2.34
CA GLU A 96 -27.31 -20.10 -1.26
C GLU A 96 -27.87 -18.74 -0.79
N ASN A 97 -27.18 -17.63 -1.08
CA ASN A 97 -27.61 -16.28 -0.68
C ASN A 97 -28.32 -15.51 -1.81
N MET A 98 -28.67 -16.17 -2.92
CA MET A 98 -29.38 -15.57 -4.07
C MET A 98 -30.89 -15.89 -4.11
N GLU A 99 -31.52 -16.15 -2.96
CA GLU A 99 -32.98 -16.26 -2.83
C GLU A 99 -33.63 -14.96 -2.30
#